data_AF-A0A395M212-F1
#
_entry.id   AF-A0A395M212-F1
#
_cell.length_a   1.000
_cell.length_b   1.000
_cell.length_c   1.000
_cell.angle_alpha   90.00
_cell.angle_beta   90.00
_cell.angle_gamma   90.00
#
_symmetry.space_group_name_H-M   'P 1'
#
loop_
_entity.id
_entity.type
_entity.pdbx_description
1 polymer ?
#
loop_
_entity_poly.entity_id
_entity_poly.type
_entity_poly.pdbx_seq_one_letter_code
_entity_poly.pdbx_strand_id
1 'polypeptide(L)'
;VRLVMNPEKMVIAESQRALTYLSLYGMHVDAAIVNKVIPDDAKEGFMDEWYDSQQKYLSAIENDSSPMPIFRVPLFKSEVTGIDRLRELGKRLYGERNPADLFYDEKPVSIRQDEDGSTLRVKLPFAPTDKIELARLGAVLTLSVGTRTREIVLPDSLAGLTPKEAAMLEGYLEIKFEKPMAQVEA
;
A
#
# COMPACT_ATOMS: atom_id res chain seq x y z
N VAL A 1 4.71 3.71 -7.88
CA VAL A 1 3.46 3.25 -8.53
C VAL A 1 2.35 4.04 -7.88
N ARG A 2 1.40 4.60 -8.63
CA ARG A 2 0.28 5.36 -8.04
C ARG A 2 -1.02 4.62 -8.26
N LEU A 3 -1.74 4.36 -7.17
CA LEU A 3 -3.07 3.75 -7.25
C LEU A 3 -4.07 4.79 -7.75
N VAL A 4 -5.01 4.40 -8.59
CA VAL A 4 -6.10 5.26 -9.05
C VAL A 4 -7.40 4.58 -8.69
N MET A 5 -8.29 5.30 -8.02
CA MET A 5 -9.58 4.78 -7.58
C MET A 5 -10.67 5.84 -7.68
N ASN A 6 -11.92 5.41 -7.77
CA ASN A 6 -13.07 6.27 -7.53
C ASN A 6 -13.51 6.10 -6.06
N PRO A 7 -14.11 7.12 -5.44
CA PRO A 7 -14.65 7.03 -4.07
C PRO A 7 -15.98 6.25 -4.05
N GLU A 8 -15.89 4.95 -4.30
CA GLU A 8 -16.99 3.99 -4.34
C GLU A 8 -16.58 2.72 -3.60
N LYS A 9 -17.48 2.16 -2.78
CA LYS A 9 -17.20 1.02 -1.88
C LYS A 9 -16.45 -0.13 -2.54
N MET A 10 -16.91 -0.59 -3.71
CA MET A 10 -16.31 -1.74 -4.39
C MET A 10 -14.90 -1.41 -4.93
N VAL A 11 -14.74 -0.23 -5.52
CA VAL A 11 -13.46 0.23 -6.09
C VAL A 11 -12.42 0.46 -4.98
N ILE A 12 -12.85 0.93 -3.81
CA ILE A 12 -11.99 1.07 -2.63
C ILE A 12 -11.50 -0.30 -2.17
N ALA A 13 -12.39 -1.28 -2.03
CA ALA A 13 -12.01 -2.65 -1.65
C ALA A 13 -11.05 -3.29 -2.67
N GLU A 14 -11.25 -3.04 -3.97
CA GLU A 14 -10.33 -3.48 -5.01
C GLU A 14 -8.96 -2.80 -4.91
N SER A 15 -8.95 -1.51 -4.60
CA SER A 15 -7.72 -0.73 -4.44
C SER A 15 -6.92 -1.14 -3.20
N GLN A 16 -7.60 -1.43 -2.09
CA GLN A 16 -7.01 -2.01 -0.88
C GLN A 16 -6.31 -3.34 -1.21
N ARG A 17 -7.02 -4.25 -1.87
CA ARG A 17 -6.47 -5.55 -2.30
C ARG A 17 -5.31 -5.37 -3.28
N ALA A 18 -5.39 -4.41 -4.20
CA ALA A 18 -4.30 -4.08 -5.10
C ALA A 18 -3.07 -3.58 -4.32
N LEU A 19 -3.25 -2.71 -3.32
CA LEU A 19 -2.16 -2.25 -2.46
C LEU A 19 -1.49 -3.40 -1.71
N THR A 20 -2.27 -4.35 -1.17
CA THR A 20 -1.75 -5.57 -0.55
C THR A 20 -0.83 -6.32 -1.51
N TYR A 21 -1.27 -6.56 -2.75
CA TYR A 21 -0.50 -7.34 -3.72
C TYR A 21 0.70 -6.58 -4.28
N LEU A 22 0.58 -5.27 -4.52
CA LEU A 22 1.70 -4.44 -4.92
C LEU A 22 2.81 -4.50 -3.86
N SER A 23 2.42 -4.36 -2.59
CA SER A 23 3.34 -4.45 -1.46
C SER A 23 3.92 -5.85 -1.31
N LEU A 24 3.09 -6.90 -1.45
CA LEU A 24 3.54 -8.30 -1.49
C LEU A 24 4.64 -8.47 -2.52
N TYR A 25 4.50 -7.95 -3.74
CA TYR A 25 5.51 -8.03 -4.81
C TYR A 25 6.68 -7.05 -4.69
N GLY A 26 6.72 -6.23 -3.64
CA GLY A 26 7.82 -5.31 -3.40
C GLY A 26 7.74 -4.02 -4.22
N MET A 27 6.59 -3.73 -4.85
CA MET A 27 6.37 -2.51 -5.59
C MET A 27 6.10 -1.34 -4.65
N HIS A 28 6.84 -0.24 -4.83
CA HIS A 28 6.63 0.97 -4.06
C HIS A 28 5.39 1.69 -4.57
N VAL A 29 4.40 1.86 -3.69
CA VAL A 29 3.22 2.70 -3.95
C VAL A 29 3.42 4.03 -3.24
N ASP A 30 3.57 5.10 -4.01
CA ASP A 30 4.00 6.41 -3.50
C ASP A 30 2.86 7.42 -3.36
N ALA A 31 1.71 7.14 -3.95
CA ALA A 31 0.51 7.96 -3.83
C ALA A 31 -0.76 7.20 -4.21
N ALA A 32 -1.90 7.70 -3.74
CA ALA A 32 -3.21 7.37 -4.27
C ALA A 32 -3.81 8.57 -5.01
N ILE A 33 -4.52 8.31 -6.11
CA ILE A 33 -5.28 9.28 -6.89
C ILE A 33 -6.75 8.91 -6.74
N VAL A 34 -7.53 9.78 -6.10
CA VAL A 34 -8.97 9.64 -5.99
C VAL A 34 -9.62 10.46 -7.10
N ASN A 35 -10.17 9.77 -8.09
CA ASN A 35 -10.79 10.35 -9.26
C ASN A 35 -12.30 10.55 -9.07
N LYS A 36 -12.89 11.45 -9.87
CA LYS A 36 -14.33 11.75 -9.88
C LYS A 36 -14.87 12.25 -8.53
N VAL A 37 -14.08 13.06 -7.83
CA VAL A 37 -14.53 13.72 -6.60
C VAL A 37 -15.57 14.78 -6.95
N ILE A 38 -16.77 14.69 -6.38
CA ILE A 38 -17.84 15.66 -6.59
C ILE A 38 -17.37 16.99 -5.98
N PRO A 39 -17.29 18.08 -6.75
CA PRO A 39 -16.92 19.40 -6.25
C PRO A 39 -17.90 19.96 -5.22
N ASP A 40 -17.40 20.75 -4.27
CA ASP A 40 -18.24 21.36 -3.21
C ASP A 40 -19.33 22.29 -3.78
N ASP A 41 -19.06 22.94 -4.91
CA ASP A 41 -20.01 23.82 -5.62
C ASP A 41 -21.07 23.05 -6.44
N ALA A 42 -20.97 21.72 -6.50
CA ALA A 42 -21.99 20.84 -7.08
C ALA A 42 -22.98 20.31 -6.02
N LYS A 43 -22.85 20.75 -4.76
CA LYS A 43 -23.71 20.37 -3.63
C LYS A 43 -25.03 21.15 -3.65
N GLU A 44 -25.82 20.95 -4.69
CA GLU A 44 -27.19 21.45 -4.75
C GLU A 44 -28.13 20.44 -5.45
N GLY A 45 -29.24 20.11 -4.79
CA GLY A 45 -30.36 19.39 -5.39
C GLY A 45 -30.10 17.89 -5.52
N PHE A 46 -30.09 17.37 -6.75
CA PHE A 46 -30.04 15.91 -6.99
C PHE A 46 -28.72 15.26 -6.55
N MET A 47 -27.63 16.03 -6.42
CA MET A 47 -26.31 15.51 -6.05
C MET A 47 -26.02 15.50 -4.54
N ASP A 48 -26.91 16.04 -3.71
CA ASP A 48 -26.64 16.22 -2.27
C ASP A 48 -26.38 14.89 -1.56
N GLU A 49 -27.23 13.89 -1.78
CA GLU A 49 -27.08 12.55 -1.16
C GLU A 49 -25.82 11.82 -1.65
N TRP A 50 -25.47 11.99 -2.93
CA TRP A 50 -24.26 11.39 -3.50
C TRP A 50 -23.00 12.07 -2.97
N TYR A 51 -23.02 13.39 -2.84
CA TYR A 51 -21.93 14.14 -2.22
C TYR A 51 -21.69 13.65 -0.80
N ASP A 52 -22.73 13.61 0.05
CA ASP A 52 -22.61 13.18 1.45
C ASP A 52 -22.15 11.72 1.59
N SER A 53 -22.63 10.83 0.72
CA SER A 53 -22.16 9.44 0.65
C SER A 53 -20.68 9.37 0.24
N GLN A 54 -20.27 10.17 -0.76
CA GLN A 54 -18.91 10.21 -1.24
C GLN A 54 -17.94 10.74 -0.18
N GLN A 55 -18.34 11.71 0.65
CA GLN A 55 -17.50 12.21 1.74
C GLN A 55 -17.11 11.10 2.74
N LYS A 56 -18.03 10.18 3.04
CA LYS A 56 -17.73 9.01 3.90
C LYS A 56 -16.66 8.12 3.28
N TYR A 57 -16.73 7.91 1.97
CA TYR A 57 -15.72 7.14 1.24
C TYR A 57 -14.38 7.87 1.17
N LEU A 58 -14.38 9.20 0.97
CA LEU A 58 -13.16 10.00 1.00
C LEU A 58 -12.46 9.93 2.35
N SER A 59 -13.19 10.07 3.47
CA SER A 59 -12.62 9.93 4.80
C SER A 59 -12.07 8.52 5.06
N ALA A 60 -12.72 7.47 4.56
CA ALA A 60 -12.19 6.11 4.65
C ALA A 60 -10.88 5.97 3.87
N ILE A 61 -10.83 6.47 2.63
CA ILE A 61 -9.61 6.44 1.80
C ILE A 61 -8.46 7.21 2.47
N GLU A 62 -8.75 8.35 3.10
CA GLU A 62 -7.76 9.14 3.84
C GLU A 62 -7.15 8.36 5.00
N ASN A 63 -7.98 7.70 5.80
CA ASN A 63 -7.51 6.87 6.90
C ASN A 63 -6.69 5.67 6.39
N ASP A 64 -7.17 5.01 5.34
CA ASP A 64 -6.54 3.83 4.75
C ASP A 64 -5.19 4.14 4.07
N SER A 65 -5.05 5.33 3.51
CA SER A 65 -3.83 5.71 2.78
C SER A 65 -2.79 6.36 3.69
N SER A 66 -3.14 6.83 4.88
CA SER A 66 -2.20 7.52 5.76
C SER A 66 -0.96 6.65 6.07
N PRO A 67 0.27 7.19 5.98
CA PRO A 67 0.64 8.59 5.70
C PRO A 67 0.94 8.90 4.22
N MET A 68 0.64 7.97 3.30
CA MET A 68 0.83 8.16 1.85
C MET A 68 -0.08 9.29 1.31
N PRO A 69 0.46 10.21 0.48
CA PRO A 69 -0.31 11.31 -0.09
C PRO A 69 -1.46 10.85 -0.98
N ILE A 70 -2.57 11.58 -0.88
CA ILE A 70 -3.72 11.45 -1.77
C ILE A 70 -3.83 12.68 -2.66
N PHE A 71 -4.03 12.44 -3.95
CA PHE A 71 -4.35 13.46 -4.94
C PHE A 71 -5.81 13.31 -5.36
N ARG A 72 -6.59 14.38 -5.24
CA ARG A 72 -8.01 14.39 -5.61
C ARG A 72 -8.18 15.02 -6.98
N VAL A 73 -8.91 14.34 -7.87
CA VAL A 73 -9.31 14.86 -9.18
C VAL A 73 -10.81 15.11 -9.15
N PRO A 74 -11.25 16.34 -9.44
CA PRO A 74 -12.68 16.65 -9.46
C PRO A 74 -13.39 15.91 -10.61
N LEU A 75 -14.68 15.64 -10.43
CA LEU A 75 -15.56 15.22 -11.49
C LEU A 75 -15.71 16.37 -12.51
N PHE A 76 -15.24 16.16 -13.73
CA PHE A 76 -15.40 17.13 -14.82
C PHE A 76 -16.80 17.06 -15.44
N LYS A 77 -17.30 18.20 -15.92
CA LYS A 77 -18.60 18.31 -16.62
C LYS A 77 -18.63 17.62 -17.99
N SER A 78 -17.46 17.36 -18.57
CA SER A 78 -17.31 16.69 -19.85
C SER A 78 -16.14 15.71 -19.79
N GLU A 79 -16.06 14.82 -20.78
CA GLU A 79 -14.93 13.92 -20.90
C GLU A 79 -13.60 14.68 -21.03
N VAL A 80 -12.54 14.11 -20.45
CA VAL A 80 -11.18 14.66 -20.52
C VAL A 80 -10.48 14.07 -21.74
N THR A 81 -10.81 14.60 -22.92
CA THR A 81 -10.25 14.16 -24.21
C THR A 81 -9.52 15.30 -24.91
N GLY A 82 -8.47 14.95 -25.67
CA GLY A 82 -7.59 15.91 -26.31
C GLY A 82 -6.53 16.52 -25.37
N ILE A 83 -5.47 17.05 -25.96
CA ILE A 83 -4.27 17.48 -25.22
C ILE A 83 -4.55 18.61 -24.23
N ASP A 84 -5.46 19.54 -24.56
CA ASP A 84 -5.74 20.70 -23.70
C ASP A 84 -6.48 20.30 -22.42
N ARG A 85 -7.43 19.37 -22.52
CA ARG A 85 -8.10 18.80 -21.35
C ARG A 85 -7.16 17.96 -20.50
N LEU A 86 -6.27 17.19 -21.12
CA LEU A 86 -5.24 16.44 -20.39
C LEU A 86 -4.26 17.37 -19.65
N ARG A 87 -3.92 18.53 -20.23
CA ARG A 87 -3.13 19.57 -19.55
C ARG A 87 -3.87 20.17 -18.35
N GLU A 88 -5.16 20.45 -18.49
CA GLU A 88 -6.01 20.91 -17.39
C GLU A 88 -6.05 19.89 -16.24
N LEU A 89 -6.26 18.60 -16.56
CA LEU A 89 -6.20 17.51 -15.60
C LEU A 89 -4.84 17.45 -14.90
N GLY A 90 -3.74 17.52 -15.65
CA GLY A 90 -2.38 17.51 -15.10
C GLY A 90 -2.15 18.65 -14.10
N LYS A 91 -2.59 19.87 -14.43
CA LYS A 91 -2.53 21.03 -13.53
C LYS A 91 -3.39 20.84 -12.28
N ARG A 92 -4.60 20.30 -12.40
CA ARG A 92 -5.47 20.02 -11.24
C ARG A 92 -4.88 18.97 -10.32
N LEU A 93 -4.27 17.93 -10.89
CA LEU A 93 -3.71 16.81 -10.14
C LEU A 93 -2.41 17.21 -9.44
N TYR A 94 -1.43 17.73 -10.18
CA TYR A 94 -0.08 17.96 -9.66
C TYR A 94 0.15 19.41 -9.20
N GLY A 95 -0.54 20.39 -9.78
CA GLY A 95 -0.25 21.80 -9.57
C GLY A 95 1.18 22.11 -9.99
N GLU A 96 1.96 22.70 -9.08
CA GLU A 96 3.38 22.98 -9.27
C GLU A 96 4.30 21.79 -8.94
N ARG A 97 3.75 20.69 -8.42
CA ARG A 97 4.55 19.49 -8.09
C ARG A 97 4.99 18.80 -9.37
N ASN A 98 6.22 18.29 -9.38
CA ASN A 98 6.71 17.53 -10.53
C ASN A 98 6.10 16.11 -10.48
N PRO A 99 5.40 15.65 -11.54
CA PRO A 99 4.80 14.32 -11.57
C PRO A 99 5.82 13.19 -11.51
N ALA A 100 7.11 13.45 -11.78
CA ALA A 100 8.19 12.47 -11.68
C ALA A 100 8.73 12.27 -10.26
N ASP A 101 8.31 13.10 -9.29
CA ASP A 101 8.80 13.01 -7.92
C ASP A 101 8.24 11.78 -7.20
N LEU A 102 8.99 11.28 -6.21
CA LEU A 102 8.53 10.27 -5.27
C LEU A 102 7.84 10.96 -4.10
N PHE A 103 6.51 10.84 -4.01
CA PHE A 103 5.73 11.57 -3.01
C PHE A 103 5.72 10.90 -1.63
N TYR A 104 6.04 9.61 -1.58
CA TYR A 104 6.17 8.83 -0.36
C TYR A 104 7.15 7.70 -0.59
N ASP A 105 8.19 7.63 0.25
CA ASP A 105 9.21 6.60 0.19
C ASP A 105 9.06 5.64 1.37
N GLU A 106 8.27 4.59 1.16
CA GLU A 106 8.14 3.51 2.11
C GLU A 106 8.41 2.18 1.41
N LYS A 107 9.41 1.47 1.94
CA LYS A 107 9.82 0.18 1.40
C LYS A 107 8.85 -0.91 1.87
N PRO A 108 8.18 -1.63 0.96
CA PRO A 108 7.24 -2.68 1.32
C PRO A 108 7.93 -3.92 1.88
N VAL A 109 9.25 -4.05 1.73
CA VAL A 109 10.05 -5.08 2.41
C VAL A 109 11.25 -4.40 3.05
N SER A 110 11.47 -4.64 4.34
CA SER A 110 12.61 -4.12 5.08
C SER A 110 13.10 -5.12 6.12
N ILE A 111 14.33 -4.96 6.57
CA ILE A 111 14.92 -5.76 7.64
C ILE A 111 15.32 -4.79 8.74
N ARG A 112 14.88 -5.09 9.96
CA ARG A 112 15.26 -4.39 11.18
C ARG A 112 16.16 -5.30 12.00
N GLN A 113 17.23 -4.76 12.55
CA GLN A 113 18.09 -5.47 13.49
C GLN A 113 17.83 -4.88 14.88
N ASP A 114 17.58 -5.75 15.85
CA ASP A 114 17.39 -5.38 17.25
C ASP A 114 18.41 -6.16 18.12
N GLU A 115 18.46 -5.90 19.42
CA GLU A 115 19.41 -6.58 20.33
C GLU A 115 19.20 -8.10 20.30
N ASP A 116 17.94 -8.53 20.32
CA ASP A 116 17.51 -9.94 20.42
C ASP A 116 17.52 -10.72 19.09
N GLY A 117 17.75 -10.06 17.94
CA GLY A 117 17.61 -10.74 16.65
C GLY A 117 17.49 -9.81 15.44
N SER A 118 16.94 -10.37 14.36
CA SER A 118 16.59 -9.61 13.16
C SER A 118 15.14 -9.88 12.78
N THR A 119 14.45 -8.84 12.29
CA THR A 119 13.03 -8.90 11.94
C THR A 119 12.88 -8.55 10.46
N LEU A 120 12.37 -9.48 9.67
CA LEU A 120 11.91 -9.21 8.30
C LEU A 120 10.50 -8.63 8.39
N ARG A 121 10.29 -7.44 7.81
CA ARG A 121 8.99 -6.78 7.74
C ARG A 121 8.52 -6.77 6.29
N VAL A 122 7.34 -7.32 6.03
CA VAL A 122 6.68 -7.27 4.72
C VAL A 122 5.36 -6.52 4.88
N LYS A 123 5.22 -5.39 4.20
CA LYS A 123 4.00 -4.59 4.17
C LYS A 123 2.90 -5.38 3.47
N LEU A 124 1.80 -5.64 4.16
CA LEU A 124 0.63 -6.36 3.68
C LEU A 124 -0.64 -5.67 4.20
N PRO A 125 -0.88 -4.40 3.84
CA PRO A 125 -2.03 -3.65 4.32
C PRO A 125 -3.30 -4.35 3.87
N PHE A 126 -4.31 -4.40 4.74
CA PHE A 126 -5.60 -5.04 4.48
C PHE A 126 -5.54 -6.56 4.21
N ALA A 127 -4.38 -7.22 4.37
CA ALA A 127 -4.30 -8.66 4.22
C ALA A 127 -5.07 -9.36 5.36
N PRO A 128 -6.04 -10.22 5.04
CA PRO A 128 -6.74 -10.99 6.06
C PRO A 128 -5.79 -12.07 6.61
N THR A 129 -5.61 -12.08 7.93
CA THR A 129 -4.62 -12.92 8.64
C THR A 129 -4.83 -14.42 8.39
N ASP A 130 -6.08 -14.85 8.24
CA ASP A 130 -6.47 -16.25 7.94
C ASP A 130 -6.10 -16.70 6.52
N LYS A 131 -5.63 -15.79 5.65
CA LYS A 131 -5.19 -16.12 4.29
C LYS A 131 -3.71 -15.89 4.06
N ILE A 132 -2.93 -15.70 5.13
CA ILE A 132 -1.48 -15.57 5.06
C ILE A 132 -0.86 -16.93 5.33
N GLU A 133 -0.06 -17.41 4.39
CA GLU A 133 0.72 -18.65 4.55
C GLU A 133 2.20 -18.37 4.34
N LEU A 134 3.02 -19.00 5.17
CA LEU A 134 4.47 -18.89 5.14
C LEU A 134 5.08 -20.28 5.02
N ALA A 135 5.99 -20.46 4.08
CA ALA A 135 6.83 -21.63 3.97
C ALA A 135 8.29 -21.21 3.74
N ARG A 136 9.24 -22.01 4.23
CA ARG A 136 10.66 -21.75 4.03
C ARG A 136 11.36 -22.97 3.47
N LEU A 137 12.21 -22.73 2.47
CA LEU A 137 13.12 -23.71 1.91
C LEU A 137 14.52 -23.10 1.80
N GLY A 138 15.42 -23.50 2.69
CA GLY A 138 16.77 -22.93 2.76
C GLY A 138 16.75 -21.41 3.00
N ALA A 139 17.33 -20.66 2.06
CA ALA A 139 17.37 -19.20 2.07
C ALA A 139 16.16 -18.53 1.37
N VAL A 140 15.13 -19.29 1.00
CA VAL A 140 13.93 -18.75 0.33
C VAL A 140 12.73 -18.82 1.26
N LEU A 141 12.09 -17.68 1.47
CA LEU A 141 10.81 -17.56 2.14
C LEU A 141 9.70 -17.42 1.10
N THR A 142 8.78 -18.38 1.07
CA THR A 142 7.56 -18.30 0.27
C THR A 142 6.45 -17.69 1.12
N LEU A 143 5.92 -16.57 0.68
CA LEU A 143 4.80 -15.87 1.31
C LEU A 143 3.60 -15.87 0.36
N SER A 144 2.48 -16.45 0.81
CA SER A 144 1.21 -16.45 0.10
C SER A 144 0.17 -15.60 0.82
N VAL A 145 -0.60 -14.82 0.06
CA VAL A 145 -1.74 -14.04 0.53
C VAL A 145 -2.94 -14.38 -0.36
N GLY A 146 -3.81 -15.27 0.12
CA GLY A 146 -4.88 -15.86 -0.68
C GLY A 146 -4.33 -16.60 -1.90
N THR A 147 -4.60 -16.10 -3.11
CA THR A 147 -4.18 -16.74 -4.38
C THR A 147 -2.88 -16.19 -4.96
N ARG A 148 -2.21 -15.27 -4.25
CA ARG A 148 -0.97 -14.64 -4.72
C ARG A 148 0.19 -15.09 -3.86
N THR A 149 1.26 -15.51 -4.50
CA THR A 149 2.48 -16.00 -3.84
C THR A 149 3.68 -15.21 -4.34
N ARG A 150 4.62 -14.95 -3.42
CA ARG A 150 5.94 -14.42 -3.71
C ARG A 150 7.00 -15.22 -2.98
N GLU A 151 8.08 -15.50 -3.68
CA GLU A 151 9.34 -15.94 -3.09
C GLU A 151 10.21 -14.73 -2.75
N ILE A 152 10.71 -14.70 -1.52
CA ILE A 152 11.63 -13.70 -0.99
C ILE A 152 12.94 -14.42 -0.68
N VAL A 153 14.00 -14.06 -1.40
CA VAL A 153 15.35 -14.52 -1.08
C VAL A 153 15.82 -13.77 0.16
N LEU A 154 16.14 -14.52 1.21
CA LEU A 154 16.67 -13.99 2.45
C LEU A 154 18.15 -13.63 2.25
N PRO A 155 18.60 -12.44 2.69
CA PRO A 155 20.02 -12.14 2.71
C PRO A 155 20.75 -13.02 3.72
N ASP A 156 22.07 -13.11 3.60
CA ASP A 156 22.92 -13.95 4.48
C ASP A 156 22.73 -13.66 5.97
N SER A 157 22.40 -12.40 6.32
CA SER A 157 22.09 -11.98 7.68
C SER A 157 20.86 -12.67 8.29
N LEU A 158 19.96 -13.23 7.47
CA LEU A 158 18.76 -13.96 7.88
C LEU A 158 18.78 -15.44 7.44
N ALA A 159 19.47 -15.76 6.33
CA ALA A 159 19.44 -17.08 5.71
C ALA A 159 19.95 -18.20 6.65
N GLY A 160 20.87 -17.88 7.57
CA GLY A 160 21.38 -18.80 8.58
C GLY A 160 20.59 -18.83 9.89
N LEU A 161 19.60 -17.94 10.07
CA LEU A 161 18.86 -17.81 11.32
C LEU A 161 17.57 -18.63 11.30
N THR A 162 17.10 -19.07 12.48
CA THR A 162 15.82 -19.80 12.62
C THR A 162 14.68 -18.79 12.86
N PRO A 163 13.54 -18.88 12.14
CA PRO A 163 12.40 -18.03 12.42
C PRO A 163 11.70 -18.50 13.69
N LYS A 164 11.42 -17.58 14.61
CA LYS A 164 10.79 -17.88 15.91
C LYS A 164 9.29 -17.59 15.90
N GLU A 165 8.93 -16.46 15.30
CA GLU A 165 7.59 -15.89 15.39
C GLU A 165 7.26 -15.13 14.11
N ALA A 166 6.00 -15.21 13.68
CA ALA A 166 5.45 -14.36 12.63
C ALA A 166 4.13 -13.76 13.11
N ALA A 167 3.97 -12.44 13.01
CA ALA A 167 2.77 -11.74 13.45
C ALA A 167 2.41 -10.58 12.52
N MET A 168 1.10 -10.29 12.41
CA MET A 168 0.62 -9.09 11.73
C MET A 168 0.52 -7.93 12.73
N LEU A 169 1.27 -6.87 12.49
CA LEU A 169 1.30 -5.65 13.31
C LEU A 169 1.21 -4.43 12.41
N GLU A 170 0.20 -3.58 12.62
CA GLU A 170 0.03 -2.30 11.91
C GLU A 170 0.13 -2.40 10.37
N GLY A 171 -0.42 -3.47 9.79
CA GLY A 171 -0.38 -3.71 8.33
C GLY A 171 0.93 -4.31 7.80
N TYR A 172 1.82 -4.74 8.70
CA TYR A 172 3.06 -5.45 8.38
C TYR A 172 3.02 -6.89 8.90
N LEU A 173 3.48 -7.83 8.07
CA LEU A 173 3.89 -9.14 8.53
C LEU A 173 5.33 -9.04 9.03
N GLU A 174 5.51 -9.20 10.33
CA GLU A 174 6.82 -9.21 10.98
C GLU A 174 7.23 -10.63 11.29
N ILE A 175 8.39 -11.06 10.79
CA ILE A 175 8.96 -12.38 11.01
C ILE A 175 10.27 -12.19 11.77
N LYS A 176 10.30 -12.65 13.02
CA LYS A 176 11.46 -12.54 13.91
C LYS A 176 12.38 -13.75 13.74
N PHE A 177 13.66 -13.47 13.63
CA PHE A 177 14.74 -14.44 13.53
C PHE A 177 15.67 -14.27 14.74
N GLU A 178 15.94 -15.35 15.47
CA GLU A 178 16.87 -15.33 16.61
C GLU A 178 18.32 -15.25 16.14
N LYS A 179 19.15 -14.50 16.87
CA LYS A 179 20.60 -14.61 16.72
C LYS A 179 21.05 -16.01 17.14
N PRO A 180 22.04 -16.61 16.44
CA PRO A 180 22.67 -17.82 16.96
C PRO A 180 23.37 -17.44 18.27
N MET A 181 23.13 -18.18 19.35
CA MET A 181 23.93 -18.00 20.57
C MET A 181 25.40 -18.14 20.19
N ALA A 182 26.22 -17.13 20.50
CA ALA A 182 27.66 -17.26 20.40
C ALA A 182 28.05 -18.48 21.24
N GLN A 183 28.60 -19.51 20.59
CA GLN A 183 29.26 -20.57 21.32
C GLN A 183 30.42 -19.92 22.08
N VAL A 184 30.30 -19.87 23.40
CA VAL A 184 31.43 -19.58 24.27
C VAL A 184 32.37 -20.77 24.10
N GLU A 185 33.42 -20.59 23.28
CA GLU A 185 34.55 -21.52 23.26
C GLU A 185 35.13 -21.55 24.69
N ALA A 186 35.04 -22.74 25.30
CA ALA A 186 35.57 -23.04 26.62
C ALA A 186 37.07 -23.39 26.56
#